data_AF-A0A0S8FE90-F1
#
_entry.id   AF-A0A0S8FE90-F1
#
_cell.length_a   1.000
_cell.length_b   1.000
_cell.length_c   1.000
_cell.angle_alpha   90.00
_cell.angle_beta   90.00
_cell.angle_gamma   90.00
#
_symmetry.space_group_name_H-M   'P 1'
#
loop_
_entity.id
_entity.type
_entity.pdbx_description
1 polymer ?
#
loop_
_entity_poly.entity_id
_entity_poly.type
_entity_poly.pdbx_seq_one_letter_code
_entity_poly.pdbx_strand_id
1 'polypeptide(L)' 'MTPDQLKDIMHKLDFTTADVATVMGVTRRTVQLWLAGTSPVPLSAALVLEGIFEGLLSMEWVEDKIVLALRIA' A
#
# COMPACT_ATOMS: atom_id res chain seq x y z
N MET A 1 6.46 9.90 3.14
CA MET A 1 6.35 8.77 4.07
C MET A 1 7.71 8.13 4.32
N THR A 2 8.09 7.98 5.59
CA THR A 2 9.30 7.27 6.03
C THR A 2 9.00 5.77 6.22
N PRO A 3 10.03 4.90 6.36
CA PRO A 3 9.82 3.49 6.65
C PRO A 3 9.04 3.25 7.95
N ASP A 4 9.24 4.07 8.97
CA ASP A 4 8.53 3.92 10.24
C ASP A 4 7.07 4.38 10.13
N GLN A 5 6.79 5.46 9.39
CA GLN A 5 5.42 5.84 9.07
C GLN A 5 4.69 4.74 8.28
N LEU A 6 5.38 4.08 7.34
CA LEU A 6 4.82 2.95 6.60
C LEU A 6 4.49 1.77 7.53
N LYS A 7 5.40 1.41 8.44
CA LYS A 7 5.15 0.35 9.44
C LYS A 7 3.95 0.68 10.32
N ASP A 8 3.84 1.93 10.78
CA ASP A 8 2.74 2.38 11.63
C ASP A 8 1.39 2.29 10.90
N ILE A 9 1.33 2.74 9.65
CA ILE A 9 0.11 2.64 8.82
C ILE A 9 -0.25 1.17 8.62
N MET A 10 0.72 0.33 8.26
CA MET A 10 0.50 -1.10 8.07
C MET A 10 -0.06 -1.75 9.34
N HIS A 11 0.53 -1.47 10.50
CA HIS A 11 0.05 -2.00 11.77
C HIS A 11 -1.37 -1.53 12.10
N LYS A 12 -1.70 -0.25 11.86
CA LYS A 12 -3.03 0.29 12.15
C LYS A 12 -4.11 -0.22 11.19
N LEU A 13 -3.75 -0.55 9.96
CA LEU A 13 -4.64 -1.14 8.96
C LEU A 13 -4.70 -2.67 9.02
N ASP A 14 -3.93 -3.31 9.91
CA ASP A 14 -3.69 -4.76 9.93
C ASP A 14 -3.22 -5.31 8.56
N PHE A 15 -2.42 -4.52 7.85
CA PHE A 15 -1.88 -4.86 6.53
C PHE A 15 -0.55 -5.62 6.65
N THR A 16 -0.46 -6.71 5.92
CA THR A 16 0.80 -7.40 5.65
C THR A 16 1.56 -6.75 4.49
N THR A 17 2.83 -7.13 4.32
CA THR A 17 3.62 -6.75 3.13
C THR A 17 2.94 -7.20 1.82
N ALA A 18 2.18 -8.30 1.84
CA ALA A 18 1.47 -8.81 0.67
C ALA A 18 0.28 -7.91 0.31
N ASP A 19 -0.42 -7.38 1.30
CA ASP A 19 -1.58 -6.51 1.08
C ASP A 19 -1.14 -5.19 0.47
N VAL A 20 -0.10 -4.55 1.03
CA VAL A 20 0.50 -3.34 0.45
C VAL A 20 1.00 -3.59 -0.97
N ALA A 21 1.65 -4.73 -1.22
CA ALA A 21 2.11 -5.08 -2.56
C ALA A 21 0.95 -5.21 -3.56
N THR A 22 -0.16 -5.81 -3.12
CA THR A 22 -1.37 -5.98 -3.93
C THR A 22 -2.05 -4.65 -4.21
N VAL A 23 -2.29 -3.84 -3.18
CA VAL A 23 -2.91 -2.51 -3.31
C VAL A 23 -2.09 -1.60 -4.22
N MET A 24 -0.76 -1.68 -4.12
CA MET A 24 0.13 -0.81 -4.89
C MET A 24 0.53 -1.37 -6.25
N GLY A 25 0.14 -2.60 -6.60
CA GLY A 25 0.53 -3.23 -7.86
C GLY A 25 2.05 -3.43 -7.99
N VAL A 26 2.74 -3.74 -6.90
CA VAL A 26 4.20 -3.95 -6.87
C VAL A 26 4.56 -5.32 -6.28
N THR A 27 5.83 -5.69 -6.30
CA THR A 27 6.28 -6.94 -5.66
C THR A 27 6.42 -6.78 -4.14
N ARG A 28 6.29 -7.88 -3.39
CA ARG A 28 6.61 -7.90 -1.94
C ARG A 28 8.03 -7.41 -1.66
N ARG A 29 8.98 -7.73 -2.54
CA ARG A 29 10.37 -7.27 -2.46
C ARG A 29 10.46 -5.74 -2.51
N THR A 30 9.68 -5.10 -3.39
CA THR A 30 9.62 -3.64 -3.48
C THR A 30 9.17 -3.04 -2.14
N VAL A 31 8.12 -3.57 -1.53
CA VAL A 31 7.64 -3.11 -0.22
C VAL A 31 8.67 -3.35 0.89
N GLN A 32 9.37 -4.49 0.87
CA GLN A 32 10.46 -4.76 1.82
C GLN A 32 11.61 -3.75 1.69
N LEU A 33 11.96 -3.32 0.47
CA LEU A 33 12.97 -2.29 0.25
C LEU A 33 12.53 -0.93 0.81
N TRP A 34 11.23 -0.61 0.75
CA TRP A 34 10.65 0.57 1.39
C TRP A 34 10.74 0.49 2.91
N LEU A 35 10.33 -0.64 3.50
CA LEU A 35 10.37 -0.89 4.95
C LEU A 35 11.80 -0.89 5.51
N ALA A 36 12.78 -1.28 4.70
CA ALA A 36 14.20 -1.25 5.05
C ALA A 36 14.84 0.13 4.82
N GLY A 37 14.11 1.10 4.24
CA GLY A 37 14.66 2.41 3.87
C GLY A 37 15.73 2.37 2.76
N THR A 38 15.89 1.24 2.09
CA THR A 38 16.84 1.06 0.97
C THR A 38 16.32 1.70 -0.32
N SER A 39 15.00 1.85 -0.44
CA SER A 39 14.34 2.57 -1.52
C SER A 39 13.26 3.48 -0.94
N PRO A 40 13.09 4.71 -1.43
CA PRO A 40 12.04 5.60 -0.95
C PRO A 40 10.65 5.06 -1.33
N VAL A 41 9.67 5.29 -0.46
CA VAL A 41 8.25 5.07 -0.79
C VAL A 41 7.85 6.10 -1.86
N PRO A 42 7.34 5.69 -3.04
CA PRO A 42 6.86 6.62 -4.05
C PRO A 42 5.73 7.51 -3.52
N LEU A 43 5.66 8.76 -3.98
CA LEU A 43 4.62 9.70 -3.54
C LEU A 43 3.20 9.16 -3.76
N SER A 44 2.95 8.50 -4.90
CA SER A 44 1.66 7.87 -5.19
C SER A 44 1.30 6.78 -4.19
N ALA A 45 2.27 5.97 -3.77
CA ALA A 45 2.06 4.94 -2.74
C ALA A 45 1.77 5.56 -1.37
N ALA A 46 2.49 6.61 -1.01
CA ALA A 46 2.23 7.32 0.23
C ALA A 46 0.81 7.90 0.27
N LEU A 47 0.37 8.59 -0.81
CA LEU A 47 -0.95 9.20 -0.89
C LEU A 47 -2.09 8.18 -0.82
N VAL A 48 -1.95 7.03 -1.48
CA VAL A 48 -2.98 5.97 -1.43
C VAL A 48 -3.06 5.36 -0.03
N LEU A 49 -1.93 5.02 0.58
CA LEU A 49 -1.89 4.42 1.91
C LEU A 49 -2.39 5.38 2.99
N GLU A 50 -2.03 6.67 2.91
CA GLU A 50 -2.56 7.72 3.79
C GLU A 50 -4.07 7.91 3.55
N GLY A 51 -4.53 7.93 2.30
CA GLY A 51 -5.95 8.04 1.98
C GLY A 51 -6.79 6.87 2.54
N ILE A 52 -6.27 5.65 2.51
CA ILE A 52 -6.91 4.49 3.16
C ILE A 52 -6.89 4.66 4.68
N PHE A 53 -5.74 5.02 5.26
CA PHE A 53 -5.57 5.20 6.70
C PHE A 53 -6.49 6.28 7.29
N GLU A 54 -6.69 7.38 6.56
CA GLU A 54 -7.57 8.49 6.94
C GLU A 54 -9.06 8.19 6.63
N GLY A 55 -9.38 7.05 6.02
CA GLY A 55 -10.74 6.68 5.63
C GLY A 55 -11.30 7.47 4.44
N LEU A 56 -10.44 8.18 3.70
CA LEU A 56 -10.80 8.88 2.45
C LEU A 56 -11.02 7.90 1.29
N LEU A 57 -10.35 6.75 1.33
CA LEU A 57 -10.53 5.64 0.41
C LEU A 57 -11.07 4.44 1.18
N SER A 58 -12.27 3.96 0.85
CA SER A 58 -12.82 2.75 1.46
C SER A 58 -12.15 1.51 0.90
N MET A 59 -11.95 0.49 1.74
CA MET A 59 -11.38 -0.78 1.32
C MET A 59 -12.23 -1.51 0.29
N GLU A 60 -13.56 -1.41 0.40
CA GLU A 60 -14.50 -1.94 -0.60
C GLU A 60 -14.22 -1.35 -1.99
N TRP A 61 -14.03 -0.03 -2.09
CA TRP A 61 -13.70 0.61 -3.36
C TRP A 61 -12.33 0.18 -3.87
N VAL A 62 -11.33 0.05 -2.99
CA VAL A 62 -9.98 -0.40 -3.36
C VAL A 62 -10.02 -1.82 -3.93
N GLU A 63 -10.71 -2.74 -3.25
CA GLU A 63 -10.89 -4.13 -3.70
C GLU A 63 -11.56 -4.19 -5.07
N ASP A 64 -12.65 -3.45 -5.27
CA ASP A 64 -13.34 -3.37 -6.56
C ASP A 64 -12.40 -2.93 -7.69
N LYS A 65 -11.56 -1.91 -7.45
CA LYS A 65 -10.61 -1.43 -8.46
C LYS A 65 -9.50 -2.44 -8.74
N ILE A 66 -8.99 -3.12 -7.72
CA ILE A 66 -7.97 -4.17 -7.89
C ILE A 66 -8.55 -5.32 -8.71
N VAL A 67 -9.74 -5.81 -8.37
CA VAL A 67 -10.41 -6.90 -9.10
C VAL A 67 -10.65 -6.49 -10.55
N LEU A 68 -11.10 -5.26 -10.80
CA LEU A 68 -11.28 -4.76 -12.16
C LEU A 68 -9.96 -4.73 -12.95
N ALA A 69 -8.88 -4.24 -12.33
CA ALA A 69 -7.57 -4.16 -12.97
C ALA A 69 -6.98 -5.55 -13.28
N LEU A 70 -7.18 -6.53 -12.41
CA LEU A 70 -6.71 -7.91 -12.63
C LEU A 70 -7.52 -8.67 -13.67
N ARG A 71 -8.76 -8.28 -13.96
CA ARG A 71 -9.58 -8.89 -15.02
C ARG A 71 -9.19 -8.46 -16.43
N ILE A 72 -8.50 -7.33 -16.55
CA ILE A 72 -8.10 -6.73 -17.82
C ILE A 72 -6.60 -6.89 -18.12
N ALA A 73 -5.86 -7.57 -17.23
CA ALA A 73 -4.44 -7.89 -17.34
C ALA A 73 -4.24 -9.35 -17.77
#